data_AF-A0A6P2NVT0-F1
#
_entry.id   AF-A0A6P2NVT0-F1
#
_cell.length_a   1.000
_cell.length_b   1.000
_cell.length_c   1.000
_cell.angle_alpha   90.00
_cell.angle_beta   90.00
_cell.angle_gamma   90.00
#
_symmetry.space_group_name_H-M   'P 1'
#
loop_
_entity.id
_entity.type
_entity.pdbx_description
1 polymer ?
#
loop_
_entity_poly.entity_id
_entity_poly.type
_entity_poly.pdbx_seq_one_letter_code
_entity_poly.pdbx_strand_id
1 'polypeptide(L)'
;MVIKNNNGFSLLVTVIVRLFFVCTMETERRGSVRRGSMLSNICSHHFDSFDLSYERKFLMIFVGGVRVDELWRNLFPVTLLFVAGSVCAESYEVVGKSLRVGDSKVCSLDKESRYAIESFDKSAVMLSETTYVGKRQLDHCRAGEVVRVLSIPAGVGVLSDINVSKGVYVALDFVSVRPFLYLATVARVGTSKNLVSVKGAYVVGRRISELKKGAFDSDGKAGASIISPDGRYVTPTREVDCSPTSYPGVWDIKNNRRVVTVGDACAELFKK
;
A
#
# COMPACT_ATOMS: atom_id res chain seq x y z
N MET A 1 31.07 22.64 24.11
CA MET A 1 31.91 21.82 23.21
C MET A 1 31.34 20.41 23.20
N VAL A 2 30.79 20.01 22.06
CA VAL A 2 30.26 18.68 21.62
C VAL A 2 29.55 17.80 22.66
N ILE A 3 28.22 17.66 22.50
CA ILE A 3 27.49 16.41 22.82
C ILE A 3 26.62 16.02 21.62
N LYS A 4 26.79 14.78 21.18
CA LYS A 4 26.09 14.06 20.09
C LYS A 4 24.61 13.78 20.43
N ASN A 5 23.76 13.66 19.41
CA ASN A 5 22.63 12.70 19.33
C ASN A 5 22.07 12.76 17.89
N ASN A 6 22.24 11.77 17.00
CA ASN A 6 21.78 10.37 16.93
C ASN A 6 20.26 10.16 16.97
N ASN A 7 19.75 9.75 15.81
CA ASN A 7 18.37 9.55 15.40
C ASN A 7 17.69 8.35 16.09
N GLY A 8 17.24 8.53 17.33
CA GLY A 8 16.36 7.58 18.04
C GLY A 8 14.87 7.96 18.06
N PHE A 9 14.49 9.09 17.45
CA PHE A 9 13.17 9.71 17.68
C PHE A 9 12.02 9.19 16.80
N SER A 10 12.29 8.34 15.79
CA SER A 10 11.27 7.98 14.79
C SER A 10 10.37 6.79 15.19
N LEU A 11 10.88 5.84 15.98
CA LEU A 11 10.09 4.64 16.33
C LEU A 11 9.06 4.89 17.44
N LEU A 12 9.38 5.73 18.42
CA LEU A 12 8.51 5.97 19.58
C LEU A 12 7.24 6.76 19.18
N VAL A 13 7.36 7.70 18.25
CA VAL A 13 6.23 8.48 17.72
C VAL A 13 5.25 7.60 16.96
N THR A 14 5.75 6.61 16.21
CA THR A 14 4.91 5.69 15.42
C THR A 14 4.04 4.77 16.31
N VAL A 15 4.57 4.35 17.46
CA VAL A 15 3.83 3.50 18.42
C VAL A 15 2.77 4.31 19.19
N ILE A 16 3.08 5.55 19.58
CA ILE A 16 2.14 6.43 20.28
C ILE A 16 0.98 6.85 19.37
N VAL A 17 1.25 7.14 18.09
CA VAL A 17 0.20 7.46 17.10
C VAL A 17 -0.72 6.26 16.83
N ARG A 18 -0.19 5.02 16.86
CA ARG A 18 -1.01 3.80 16.71
C ARG A 18 -1.92 3.52 17.92
N LEU A 19 -1.47 3.82 19.14
CA LEU A 19 -2.27 3.64 20.36
C LEU A 19 -3.38 4.68 20.50
N PHE A 20 -3.15 5.93 20.09
CA PHE A 20 -4.18 6.98 20.12
C PHE A 20 -5.36 6.69 19.19
N PHE A 21 -5.12 6.04 18.05
CA PHE A 21 -6.15 5.69 17.06
C PHE A 21 -7.10 4.59 17.56
N VAL A 22 -6.61 3.66 18.37
CA VAL A 22 -7.44 2.60 18.97
C VAL A 22 -8.38 3.18 20.02
N CYS A 23 -7.93 4.14 20.83
CA CYS A 23 -8.77 4.74 21.87
C CYS A 23 -9.85 5.69 21.36
N THR A 24 -9.69 6.33 20.20
CA THR A 24 -10.69 7.28 19.67
C THR A 24 -11.84 6.60 18.92
N MET A 25 -11.60 5.44 18.29
CA MET A 25 -12.65 4.70 17.58
C MET A 25 -13.67 4.02 18.51
N GLU A 26 -13.32 3.79 19.77
CA GLU A 26 -14.20 3.12 20.74
C GLU A 26 -15.18 4.10 21.43
N THR A 27 -14.84 5.40 21.47
CA THR A 27 -15.67 6.45 22.08
C THR A 27 -16.79 6.98 21.16
N GLU A 28 -16.62 6.92 19.83
CA GLU A 28 -17.66 7.37 18.89
C GLU A 28 -18.77 6.33 18.62
N ARG A 29 -18.61 5.07 19.07
CA ARG A 29 -19.64 4.02 18.93
C ARG A 29 -20.65 3.94 20.07
N ARG A 30 -20.52 4.77 21.12
CA ARG A 30 -21.53 4.87 22.19
C ARG A 30 -22.18 6.25 22.14
N GLY A 31 -23.38 6.29 21.57
CA GLY A 31 -24.27 7.44 21.67
C GLY A 31 -24.54 7.82 23.12
N SER A 32 -24.43 9.13 23.36
CA SER A 32 -24.90 9.94 24.50
C SER A 32 -25.88 9.28 25.49
N VAL A 33 -25.45 9.08 26.74
CA VAL A 33 -26.22 9.40 27.98
C VAL A 33 -25.23 9.79 29.10
N ARG A 34 -25.54 10.87 29.81
CA ARG A 34 -24.78 11.52 30.90
C ARG A 34 -24.61 10.65 32.16
N ARG A 35 -23.41 10.68 32.76
CA ARG A 35 -23.06 11.11 34.15
C ARG A 35 -21.80 10.39 34.65
N GLY A 36 -20.92 11.16 35.29
CA GLY A 36 -20.16 10.73 36.47
C GLY A 36 -18.82 10.04 36.22
N SER A 37 -17.77 10.77 36.59
CA SER A 37 -16.50 10.35 37.20
C SER A 37 -16.21 8.85 37.44
N MET A 38 -14.91 8.55 37.38
CA MET A 38 -14.23 7.28 37.71
C MET A 38 -14.30 6.22 36.62
N LEU A 39 -13.19 6.03 35.91
CA LEU A 39 -12.57 4.74 35.55
C LEU A 39 -11.34 5.01 34.65
N SER A 40 -10.35 5.71 35.20
CA SER A 40 -8.96 5.65 34.75
C SER A 40 -8.32 4.58 35.61
N ASN A 41 -8.18 3.33 35.13
CA ASN A 41 -7.30 2.30 35.70
C ASN A 41 -7.44 0.96 34.96
N ILE A 42 -7.18 0.89 33.66
CA ILE A 42 -6.90 -0.40 32.98
C ILE A 42 -5.90 -0.14 31.86
N CYS A 43 -4.63 0.10 32.18
CA CYS A 43 -3.48 0.00 31.26
C CYS A 43 -2.16 0.11 32.02
N SER A 44 -1.97 -0.76 33.02
CA SER A 44 -0.67 -1.02 33.64
C SER A 44 -0.59 -2.51 33.93
N HIS A 45 0.59 -3.09 33.75
CA HIS A 45 0.94 -4.52 33.85
C HIS A 45 0.90 -5.31 32.53
N HIS A 46 1.92 -5.12 31.69
CA HIS A 46 2.81 -6.19 31.24
C HIS A 46 3.90 -5.60 30.34
N PHE A 47 5.09 -5.36 30.91
CA PHE A 47 6.31 -5.10 30.16
C PHE A 47 7.44 -5.75 30.93
N ASP A 48 7.92 -6.89 30.45
CA ASP A 48 9.21 -7.45 30.85
C ASP A 48 9.85 -8.15 29.65
N SER A 49 11.15 -7.90 29.49
CA SER A 49 12.14 -8.53 28.62
C SER A 49 12.06 -8.30 27.10
N PHE A 50 12.87 -7.36 26.63
CA PHE A 50 13.43 -7.33 25.27
C PHE A 50 14.89 -7.79 25.36
N ASP A 51 15.23 -8.85 24.66
CA ASP A 51 16.61 -9.31 24.46
C ASP A 51 17.11 -8.83 23.09
N LEU A 52 18.26 -8.16 23.09
CA LEU A 52 18.89 -7.52 21.93
C LEU A 52 20.09 -8.39 21.51
N SER A 53 19.96 -9.11 20.40
CA SER A 53 21.09 -9.73 19.71
C SER A 53 21.24 -9.12 18.33
N TYR A 54 22.39 -8.46 18.15
CA TYR A 54 22.83 -7.69 17.01
C TYR A 54 24.03 -8.41 16.40
N GLU A 55 23.96 -8.83 15.13
CA GLU A 55 25.13 -9.22 14.34
C GLU A 55 24.99 -8.69 12.91
N ARG A 56 25.96 -7.86 12.53
CA ARG A 56 26.17 -7.28 11.21
C ARG A 56 26.64 -8.36 10.26
N LYS A 57 26.22 -8.34 8.98
CA LYS A 57 27.06 -8.88 7.89
C LYS A 57 26.88 -8.10 6.58
N PHE A 58 27.98 -7.41 6.28
CA PHE A 58 28.57 -7.03 5.00
C PHE A 58 27.74 -7.14 3.71
N LEU A 59 27.59 -5.95 3.11
CA LEU A 59 27.37 -5.70 1.70
C LEU A 59 28.65 -6.06 0.91
N MET A 60 28.60 -7.07 0.04
CA MET A 60 29.58 -7.26 -1.04
C MET A 60 28.97 -6.77 -2.34
N ILE A 61 29.54 -5.69 -2.89
CA ILE A 61 29.28 -5.21 -4.24
C ILE A 61 30.24 -5.98 -5.15
N PHE A 62 29.70 -6.81 -6.04
CA PHE A 62 30.49 -7.36 -7.15
C PHE A 62 30.48 -6.35 -8.30
N VAL A 63 31.63 -5.70 -8.53
CA VAL A 63 31.95 -5.04 -9.80
C VAL A 63 32.66 -6.09 -10.65
N GLY A 64 31.93 -6.73 -11.54
CA GLY A 64 32.49 -7.62 -12.55
C GLY A 64 33.19 -6.80 -13.64
N GLY A 65 34.52 -6.71 -13.57
CA GLY A 65 35.36 -6.18 -14.64
C GLY A 65 35.44 -7.17 -15.80
N VAL A 66 35.10 -6.69 -17.00
CA VAL A 66 35.40 -7.40 -18.25
C VAL A 66 36.70 -6.82 -18.81
N ARG A 67 37.69 -7.68 -18.98
CA ARG A 67 38.99 -7.39 -19.59
C ARG A 67 38.86 -7.71 -21.08
N VAL A 68 39.03 -6.72 -21.95
CA VAL A 68 38.99 -6.88 -23.41
C VAL A 68 40.36 -6.50 -23.94
N ASP A 69 41.16 -7.49 -24.30
CA ASP A 69 42.34 -7.30 -25.13
C ASP A 69 42.35 -8.34 -26.27
N GLU A 70 42.54 -7.80 -27.47
CA GLU A 70 43.07 -8.41 -28.69
C GLU A 70 42.34 -9.58 -29.38
N LEU A 71 41.53 -9.24 -30.39
CA LEU A 71 41.62 -9.94 -31.69
C LEU A 71 41.33 -8.97 -32.86
N TRP A 72 42.30 -8.88 -33.77
CA TRP A 72 42.36 -7.92 -34.87
C TRP A 72 41.44 -8.27 -36.07
N ARG A 73 41.03 -7.19 -36.76
CA ARG A 73 40.79 -7.06 -38.22
C ARG A 73 39.47 -7.55 -38.83
N ASN A 74 38.67 -6.53 -39.19
CA ASN A 74 38.13 -6.24 -40.53
C ASN A 74 36.60 -6.04 -40.61
N LEU A 75 36.25 -4.81 -41.00
CA LEU A 75 35.09 -4.36 -41.77
C LEU A 75 33.80 -3.98 -41.01
N PHE A 76 33.35 -2.76 -41.38
CA PHE A 76 32.09 -2.04 -41.09
C PHE A 76 32.03 -1.14 -39.85
N PRO A 77 31.94 0.20 -40.01
CA PRO A 77 31.54 1.08 -38.94
C PRO A 77 30.01 1.01 -38.83
N VAL A 78 29.50 0.03 -38.11
CA VAL A 78 28.12 0.09 -37.63
C VAL A 78 28.17 0.88 -36.32
N THR A 79 28.00 2.19 -36.41
CA THR A 79 27.71 3.05 -35.26
C THR A 79 26.35 2.66 -34.72
N LEU A 80 26.31 1.66 -33.83
CA LEU A 80 25.14 1.38 -33.01
C LEU A 80 24.98 2.54 -32.01
N LEU A 81 24.08 3.48 -32.33
CA LEU A 81 23.52 4.37 -31.33
C LEU A 81 22.69 3.52 -30.35
N PHE A 82 23.32 3.06 -29.28
CA PHE A 82 22.58 2.61 -28.10
C PHE A 82 22.02 3.86 -27.42
N VAL A 83 20.79 4.24 -27.79
CA VAL A 83 19.99 5.11 -26.93
C VAL A 83 19.61 4.28 -25.72
N ALA A 84 20.46 4.30 -24.70
CA ALA A 84 20.12 3.80 -23.37
C ALA A 84 19.04 4.73 -22.80
N GLY A 85 17.79 4.45 -23.14
CA GLY A 85 16.64 5.03 -22.47
C GLY A 85 16.67 4.54 -21.03
N SER A 86 17.21 5.36 -20.14
CA SER A 86 17.01 5.19 -18.71
C SER A 86 15.51 5.34 -18.46
N VAL A 87 14.80 4.22 -18.32
CA VAL A 87 13.45 4.22 -17.75
C VAL A 87 13.64 4.54 -16.27
N CYS A 88 13.78 5.82 -15.95
CA CYS A 88 13.80 6.27 -14.56
C CYS A 88 12.44 5.90 -13.96
N ALA A 89 12.45 5.04 -12.94
CA ALA A 89 11.28 4.84 -12.12
C ALA A 89 10.91 6.20 -11.51
N GLU A 90 9.70 6.67 -11.81
CA GLU A 90 9.19 7.94 -11.30
C GLU A 90 8.99 7.80 -9.78
N SER A 91 9.67 8.66 -9.02
CA SER A 91 9.56 8.71 -7.56
C SER A 91 8.56 9.78 -7.15
N TYR A 92 7.88 9.56 -6.02
CA TYR A 92 6.93 10.51 -5.45
C TYR A 92 7.34 10.85 -4.02
N GLU A 93 7.44 12.14 -3.72
CA GLU A 93 7.82 12.64 -2.39
C GLU A 93 6.82 13.70 -1.94
N VAL A 94 6.33 13.58 -0.69
CA VAL A 94 5.44 14.58 -0.10
C VAL A 94 6.25 15.76 0.43
N VAL A 95 5.90 16.97 -0.03
CA VAL A 95 6.52 18.23 0.40
C VAL A 95 5.41 19.17 0.90
N GLY A 96 4.98 18.98 2.15
CA GLY A 96 3.87 19.73 2.75
C GLY A 96 2.55 19.51 1.98
N LYS A 97 2.00 20.59 1.42
CA LYS A 97 0.80 20.54 0.54
C LYS A 97 1.12 20.31 -0.94
N SER A 98 2.33 19.88 -1.25
CA SER A 98 2.75 19.60 -2.62
C SER A 98 3.27 18.18 -2.74
N LEU A 99 3.22 17.65 -3.96
CA LEU A 99 3.81 16.38 -4.33
C LEU A 99 4.94 16.65 -5.33
N ARG A 100 6.17 16.26 -4.97
CA ARG A 100 7.29 16.22 -5.90
C ARG A 100 7.21 14.93 -6.70
N VAL A 101 7.35 15.07 -8.01
CA VAL A 101 7.25 14.01 -9.03
C VAL A 101 8.59 13.95 -9.77
N GLY A 102 9.34 12.87 -9.56
CA GLY A 102 10.73 12.77 -10.00
C GLY A 102 11.62 13.87 -9.40
N ASP A 103 12.59 14.35 -10.17
CA ASP A 103 13.64 15.23 -9.65
C ASP A 103 13.29 16.72 -9.65
N SER A 104 12.29 17.15 -10.43
CA SER A 104 12.10 18.58 -10.71
C SER A 104 10.66 19.08 -10.69
N LYS A 105 9.66 18.21 -10.86
CA LYS A 105 8.28 18.64 -10.97
C LYS A 105 7.61 18.67 -9.60
N VAL A 106 6.94 19.77 -9.27
CA VAL A 106 6.20 19.92 -8.01
C VAL A 106 4.76 20.31 -8.32
N CYS A 107 3.82 19.47 -7.88
CA CYS A 107 2.39 19.71 -8.02
C CYS A 107 1.80 20.15 -6.68
N SER A 108 1.17 21.33 -6.62
CA SER A 108 0.41 21.75 -5.45
C SER A 108 -0.90 20.96 -5.34
N LEU A 109 -1.26 20.54 -4.14
CA LEU A 109 -2.45 19.76 -3.84
C LEU A 109 -3.45 20.58 -3.02
N ASP A 110 -4.75 20.34 -3.21
CA ASP A 110 -5.82 20.99 -2.43
C ASP A 110 -5.94 20.46 -0.99
N LYS A 111 -5.25 19.34 -0.69
CA LYS A 111 -5.20 18.69 0.63
C LYS A 111 -3.78 18.26 0.97
N GLU A 112 -3.49 18.23 2.26
CA GLU A 112 -2.24 17.65 2.77
C GLU A 112 -2.18 16.15 2.52
N SER A 113 -0.97 15.67 2.23
CA SER A 113 -0.69 14.25 2.03
C SER A 113 0.11 13.70 3.20
N ARG A 114 -0.16 12.46 3.59
CA ARG A 114 0.59 11.75 4.64
C ARG A 114 1.76 10.96 4.09
N TYR A 115 1.58 10.43 2.88
CA TYR A 115 2.56 9.65 2.14
C TYR A 115 2.29 9.78 0.65
N ALA A 116 3.11 9.14 -0.17
CA ALA A 116 2.91 9.05 -1.61
C ALA A 116 3.27 7.64 -2.07
N ILE A 117 2.27 6.80 -2.32
CA ILE A 117 2.46 5.41 -2.76
C ILE A 117 1.79 5.23 -4.12
N GLU A 118 2.57 4.85 -5.13
CA GLU A 118 2.04 4.57 -6.46
C GLU A 118 1.16 3.31 -6.44
N SER A 119 -0.01 3.38 -7.08
CA SER A 119 -0.87 2.22 -7.36
C SER A 119 -0.14 1.18 -8.22
N PHE A 120 -0.53 -0.09 -8.12
CA PHE A 120 0.14 -1.16 -8.86
C PHE A 120 0.11 -0.94 -10.37
N ASP A 121 -1.04 -0.51 -10.91
CA ASP A 121 -1.20 -0.22 -12.33
C ASP A 121 -0.55 1.10 -12.77
N LYS A 122 -0.07 1.92 -11.82
CA LYS A 122 0.50 3.27 -12.01
C LYS A 122 -0.51 4.31 -12.48
N SER A 123 -1.81 4.07 -12.31
CA SER A 123 -2.85 5.03 -12.72
C SER A 123 -3.05 6.17 -11.72
N ALA A 124 -2.59 5.99 -10.48
CA ALA A 124 -2.75 6.94 -9.39
C ALA A 124 -1.64 6.86 -8.34
N VAL A 125 -1.54 7.92 -7.53
CA VAL A 125 -0.73 7.99 -6.31
C VAL A 125 -1.68 8.10 -5.11
N MET A 126 -1.57 7.18 -4.16
CA MET A 126 -2.29 7.19 -2.90
C MET A 126 -1.57 8.11 -1.91
N LEU A 127 -2.34 8.99 -1.28
CA LEU A 127 -1.83 10.12 -0.50
C LEU A 127 -2.14 10.03 1.00
N SER A 128 -3.17 9.27 1.35
CA SER A 128 -3.56 8.94 2.72
C SER A 128 -4.38 7.65 2.70
N GLU A 129 -4.85 7.24 3.86
CA GLU A 129 -5.65 6.02 4.06
C GLU A 129 -6.94 5.99 3.23
N THR A 130 -7.38 7.13 2.69
CA THR A 130 -8.61 7.18 1.87
C THR A 130 -8.47 8.06 0.63
N THR A 131 -7.33 8.71 0.43
CA THR A 131 -7.16 9.72 -0.62
C THR A 131 -6.16 9.31 -1.67
N TYR A 132 -6.39 9.79 -2.90
CA TYR A 132 -5.52 9.55 -4.03
C TYR A 132 -5.61 10.69 -5.05
N VAL A 133 -4.65 10.73 -5.97
CA VAL A 133 -4.64 11.60 -7.13
C VAL A 133 -4.35 10.78 -8.37
N GLY A 134 -5.08 11.05 -9.47
CA GLY A 134 -4.83 10.35 -10.74
C GLY A 134 -3.52 10.83 -11.37
N LYS A 135 -2.72 9.90 -11.88
CA LYS A 135 -1.41 10.20 -12.49
C LYS A 135 -1.50 11.22 -13.62
N ARG A 136 -2.54 11.12 -14.46
CA ARG A 136 -2.80 12.11 -15.52
C ARG A 136 -2.88 13.56 -15.01
N GLN A 137 -3.39 13.79 -13.80
CA GLN A 137 -3.45 15.15 -13.23
C GLN A 137 -2.05 15.60 -12.79
N LEU A 138 -1.23 14.69 -12.25
CA LEU A 138 0.16 14.97 -11.90
C LEU A 138 1.01 15.22 -13.15
N ASP A 139 0.82 14.44 -14.22
CA ASP A 139 1.52 14.59 -15.50
C ASP A 139 1.26 15.94 -16.18
N HIS A 140 0.11 16.57 -15.90
CA HIS A 140 -0.28 17.85 -16.49
C HIS A 140 -0.32 19.01 -15.51
N CYS A 141 0.08 18.81 -14.24
CA CYS A 141 0.07 19.88 -13.25
C CYS A 141 1.00 21.03 -13.66
N ARG A 142 0.56 22.26 -13.41
CA ARG A 142 1.29 23.50 -13.73
C ARG A 142 1.51 24.32 -12.47
N ALA A 143 2.55 25.15 -12.48
CA ALA A 143 2.80 26.10 -11.41
C ALA A 143 1.59 27.05 -11.25
N GLY A 144 1.13 27.22 -10.01
CA GLY A 144 -0.04 28.04 -9.68
C GLY A 144 -1.39 27.33 -9.80
N GLU A 145 -1.44 26.12 -10.39
CA GLU A 145 -2.64 25.29 -10.42
C GLU A 145 -2.63 24.29 -9.26
N VAL A 146 -3.79 24.10 -8.64
CA VAL A 146 -3.98 23.15 -7.54
C VAL A 146 -4.60 21.87 -8.08
N VAL A 147 -3.91 20.75 -7.89
CA VAL A 147 -4.39 19.42 -8.25
C VAL A 147 -5.37 18.93 -7.19
N ARG A 148 -6.52 18.45 -7.65
CA ARG A 148 -7.61 17.99 -6.78
C ARG A 148 -7.34 16.59 -6.24
N VAL A 149 -7.32 16.46 -4.92
CA VAL A 149 -7.21 15.18 -4.22
C VAL A 149 -8.58 14.53 -4.07
N LEU A 150 -8.72 13.35 -4.66
CA LEU A 150 -9.91 12.53 -4.62
C LEU A 150 -9.91 11.60 -3.40
N SER A 151 -11.07 11.04 -3.08
CA SER A 151 -11.25 10.14 -1.94
C SER A 151 -12.12 8.94 -2.33
N ILE A 152 -11.82 7.77 -1.78
CA ILE A 152 -12.78 6.66 -1.76
C ILE A 152 -13.94 7.00 -0.81
N PRO A 153 -15.12 6.38 -0.94
CA PRO A 153 -16.24 6.63 -0.06
C PRO A 153 -15.92 6.33 1.41
N ALA A 154 -16.58 7.02 2.33
CA ALA A 154 -16.50 6.71 3.75
C ALA A 154 -17.11 5.33 4.08
N GLY A 155 -16.76 4.79 5.24
CA GLY A 155 -17.31 3.51 5.72
C GLY A 155 -16.66 2.26 5.11
N VAL A 156 -15.49 2.44 4.49
CA VAL A 156 -14.58 1.35 4.10
C VAL A 156 -13.22 1.55 4.79
N GLY A 157 -12.40 0.51 4.82
CA GLY A 157 -11.08 0.52 5.44
C GLY A 157 -10.01 1.34 4.70
N VAL A 158 -8.75 1.02 4.97
CA VAL A 158 -7.59 1.74 4.42
C VAL A 158 -7.41 1.40 2.93
N LEU A 159 -7.38 2.41 2.07
CA LEU A 159 -7.07 2.30 0.66
C LEU A 159 -5.71 1.62 0.47
N SER A 160 -5.73 0.44 -0.14
CA SER A 160 -4.54 -0.36 -0.32
C SER A 160 -4.05 -0.39 -1.77
N ASP A 161 -4.96 -0.41 -2.74
CA ASP A 161 -4.61 -0.18 -4.14
C ASP A 161 -5.82 0.36 -4.93
N ILE A 162 -5.56 0.98 -6.08
CA ILE A 162 -6.58 1.55 -6.95
C ILE A 162 -6.15 1.47 -8.41
N ASN A 163 -7.04 0.98 -9.26
CA ASN A 163 -6.92 1.05 -10.71
C ASN A 163 -7.97 2.04 -11.21
N VAL A 164 -7.56 3.29 -11.40
CA VAL A 164 -8.44 4.39 -11.84
C VAL A 164 -8.98 4.13 -13.24
N SER A 165 -8.16 3.55 -14.12
CA SER A 165 -8.55 3.27 -15.51
C SER A 165 -9.69 2.26 -15.62
N LYS A 166 -9.76 1.31 -14.68
CA LYS A 166 -10.82 0.30 -14.58
C LYS A 166 -11.90 0.66 -13.56
N GLY A 167 -11.71 1.76 -12.83
CA GLY A 167 -12.63 2.26 -11.81
C GLY A 167 -12.82 1.26 -10.66
N VAL A 168 -11.78 0.56 -10.24
CA VAL A 168 -11.80 -0.42 -9.13
C VAL A 168 -10.77 -0.02 -8.08
N TYR A 169 -11.09 -0.21 -6.80
CA TYR A 169 -10.15 -0.07 -5.71
C TYR A 169 -10.29 -1.23 -4.72
N VAL A 170 -9.26 -1.43 -3.91
CA VAL A 170 -9.26 -2.35 -2.77
C VAL A 170 -8.88 -1.60 -1.50
N ALA A 171 -9.67 -1.83 -0.45
CA ALA A 171 -9.44 -1.28 0.88
C ALA A 171 -9.40 -2.42 1.91
N LEU A 172 -8.63 -2.22 2.98
CA LEU A 172 -8.42 -3.20 4.04
C LEU A 172 -9.04 -2.73 5.36
N ASP A 173 -10.02 -3.50 5.83
CA ASP A 173 -10.76 -3.28 7.07
C ASP A 173 -10.10 -4.03 8.22
N PHE A 174 -9.54 -3.30 9.18
CA PHE A 174 -8.88 -3.87 10.35
C PHE A 174 -9.89 -4.54 11.31
N VAL A 175 -9.62 -5.78 11.75
CA VAL A 175 -10.56 -6.55 12.59
C VAL A 175 -9.96 -7.21 13.84
N SER A 176 -8.64 -7.36 13.95
CA SER A 176 -8.00 -7.96 15.15
C SER A 176 -6.56 -7.48 15.32
N VAL A 177 -6.10 -7.30 16.57
CA VAL A 177 -4.74 -6.84 16.93
C VAL A 177 -3.73 -7.97 17.15
N ARG A 178 -4.18 -9.19 17.43
CA ARG A 178 -3.32 -10.35 17.71
C ARG A 178 -3.94 -11.64 17.17
N PRO A 179 -3.57 -12.11 15.97
CA PRO A 179 -2.70 -11.44 14.98
C PRO A 179 -3.37 -10.20 14.34
N PHE A 180 -2.61 -9.39 13.59
CA PHE A 180 -3.12 -8.24 12.84
C PHE A 180 -3.95 -8.74 11.66
N LEU A 181 -5.27 -8.79 11.83
CA LEU A 181 -6.18 -9.37 10.83
C LEU A 181 -7.00 -8.32 10.12
N TYR A 182 -7.21 -8.55 8.83
CA TYR A 182 -7.95 -7.67 7.93
C TYR A 182 -8.99 -8.43 7.11
N LEU A 183 -9.98 -7.69 6.65
CA LEU A 183 -10.89 -8.07 5.58
C LEU A 183 -10.67 -7.12 4.39
N ALA A 184 -10.90 -7.59 3.17
CA ALA A 184 -10.80 -6.73 2.00
C ALA A 184 -12.17 -6.30 1.48
N THR A 185 -12.28 -5.04 1.13
CA THR A 185 -13.38 -4.48 0.34
C THR A 185 -12.86 -4.17 -1.05
N VAL A 186 -13.37 -4.85 -2.07
CA VAL A 186 -13.04 -4.60 -3.49
C VAL A 186 -14.25 -3.94 -4.13
N ALA A 187 -14.16 -2.66 -4.50
CA ALA A 187 -15.33 -1.89 -4.91
C ALA A 187 -15.07 -1.02 -6.14
N ARG A 188 -16.16 -0.55 -6.76
CA ARG A 188 -16.06 0.48 -7.80
C ARG A 188 -15.73 1.82 -7.17
N VAL A 189 -14.85 2.59 -7.79
CA VAL A 189 -14.56 3.98 -7.37
C VAL A 189 -15.87 4.76 -7.27
N GLY A 190 -16.06 5.44 -6.15
CA GLY A 190 -17.29 6.18 -5.83
C GLY A 190 -18.38 5.37 -5.11
N THR A 191 -18.18 4.06 -4.89
CA THR A 191 -19.12 3.20 -4.14
C THR A 191 -18.40 2.41 -3.04
N SER A 192 -19.08 2.10 -1.94
CA SER A 192 -18.57 1.20 -0.89
C SER A 192 -19.10 -0.24 -1.03
N LYS A 193 -19.83 -0.54 -2.11
CA LYS A 193 -20.42 -1.85 -2.35
C LYS A 193 -19.34 -2.83 -2.80
N ASN A 194 -19.06 -3.83 -1.96
CA ASN A 194 -18.12 -4.87 -2.29
C ASN A 194 -18.59 -5.68 -3.52
N LEU A 195 -17.68 -5.89 -4.47
CA LEU A 195 -17.88 -6.63 -5.71
C LEU A 195 -17.68 -8.13 -5.51
N VAL A 196 -17.02 -8.53 -4.43
CA VAL A 196 -16.74 -9.92 -4.10
C VAL A 196 -17.32 -10.32 -2.76
N SER A 197 -17.64 -11.60 -2.62
CA SER A 197 -18.16 -12.22 -1.41
C SER A 197 -17.40 -13.51 -1.07
N VAL A 198 -16.12 -13.56 -1.44
CA VAL A 198 -15.19 -14.67 -1.16
C VAL A 198 -14.69 -14.63 0.30
N LYS A 199 -14.12 -15.73 0.80
CA LYS A 199 -13.47 -15.72 2.13
C LYS A 199 -12.31 -14.72 2.13
N GLY A 200 -12.21 -13.90 3.18
CA GLY A 200 -11.32 -12.73 3.19
C GLY A 200 -12.02 -11.42 2.85
N ALA A 201 -13.14 -11.45 2.12
CA ALA A 201 -13.86 -10.25 1.78
C ALA A 201 -14.76 -9.76 2.92
N TYR A 202 -14.92 -8.45 3.05
CA TYR A 202 -15.95 -7.86 3.90
C TYR A 202 -17.33 -8.05 3.25
N VAL A 203 -18.22 -8.81 3.89
CA VAL A 203 -19.57 -9.07 3.38
C VAL A 203 -20.59 -8.39 4.29
N VAL A 204 -21.27 -7.38 3.75
CA VAL A 204 -22.32 -6.63 4.44
C VAL A 204 -23.41 -7.57 4.97
N GLY A 205 -23.88 -7.32 6.19
CA GLY A 205 -24.94 -8.10 6.82
C GLY A 205 -24.49 -9.38 7.53
N ARG A 206 -23.23 -9.80 7.36
CA ARG A 206 -22.66 -10.92 8.14
C ARG A 206 -22.22 -10.46 9.52
N ARG A 207 -22.27 -11.39 10.49
CA ARG A 207 -21.79 -11.09 11.85
C ARG A 207 -20.28 -10.90 11.82
N ILE A 208 -19.79 -9.94 12.60
CA ILE A 208 -18.35 -9.67 12.67
C ILE A 208 -17.55 -10.92 13.12
N SER A 209 -18.11 -11.76 13.99
CA SER A 209 -17.49 -13.01 14.42
C SER A 209 -17.35 -14.04 13.29
N GLU A 210 -18.26 -14.03 12.32
CA GLU A 210 -18.19 -14.89 11.14
C GLU A 210 -17.19 -14.36 10.13
N LEU A 211 -17.20 -13.04 9.90
CA LEU A 211 -16.25 -12.37 9.02
C LEU A 211 -14.81 -12.56 9.52
N LYS A 212 -14.57 -12.42 10.83
CA LYS A 212 -13.25 -12.62 11.44
C LYS A 212 -12.65 -14.00 11.19
N LYS A 213 -13.47 -15.05 11.05
CA LYS A 213 -12.97 -16.42 10.72
C LYS A 213 -12.35 -16.49 9.32
N GLY A 214 -12.75 -15.58 8.43
CA GLY A 214 -12.19 -15.42 7.11
C GLY A 214 -11.17 -14.27 7.02
N ALA A 215 -10.81 -13.60 8.10
CA ALA A 215 -9.81 -12.54 8.02
C ALA A 215 -8.41 -13.10 7.72
N PHE A 216 -7.52 -12.27 7.21
CA PHE A 216 -6.15 -12.65 6.83
C PHE A 216 -5.12 -11.66 7.38
N ASP A 217 -3.87 -12.10 7.48
CA ASP A 217 -2.75 -11.27 7.92
C ASP A 217 -2.31 -10.32 6.80
N SER A 218 -2.03 -9.07 7.15
CA SER A 218 -1.54 -8.04 6.23
C SER A 218 -0.89 -6.92 7.06
N ASP A 219 -0.08 -6.08 6.42
CA ASP A 219 0.42 -4.85 7.05
C ASP A 219 -0.60 -3.69 6.97
N GLY A 220 -1.71 -3.87 6.24
CA GLY A 220 -2.87 -2.96 6.25
C GLY A 220 -2.61 -1.58 5.66
N LYS A 221 -1.50 -1.39 4.93
CA LYS A 221 -1.07 -0.09 4.41
C LYS A 221 -1.42 0.09 2.92
N ALA A 222 -1.20 1.31 2.41
CA ALA A 222 -1.16 1.56 0.98
C ALA A 222 -0.08 0.70 0.31
N GLY A 223 -0.44 0.04 -0.79
CA GLY A 223 0.38 -0.92 -1.51
C GLY A 223 0.43 -2.33 -0.91
N ALA A 224 -0.38 -2.64 0.11
CA ALA A 224 -0.47 -3.98 0.72
C ALA A 224 -1.28 -4.97 -0.14
N SER A 225 -2.11 -4.45 -1.05
CA SER A 225 -2.85 -5.21 -2.05
C SER A 225 -2.38 -4.78 -3.45
N ILE A 226 -2.68 -5.59 -4.47
CA ILE A 226 -2.53 -5.17 -5.87
C ILE A 226 -3.72 -5.61 -6.71
N ILE A 227 -4.13 -4.73 -7.63
CA ILE A 227 -5.16 -4.96 -8.63
C ILE A 227 -4.46 -5.13 -9.97
N SER A 228 -4.80 -6.21 -10.68
CA SER A 228 -4.32 -6.46 -12.04
C SER A 228 -4.55 -5.26 -12.98
N PRO A 229 -3.69 -5.08 -14.02
CA PRO A 229 -3.84 -3.98 -14.97
C PRO A 229 -5.19 -4.00 -15.73
N ASP A 230 -5.76 -5.18 -15.97
CA ASP A 230 -7.08 -5.33 -16.59
C ASP A 230 -8.25 -5.05 -15.63
N GLY A 231 -7.96 -4.95 -14.32
CA GLY A 231 -8.92 -4.67 -13.25
C GLY A 231 -9.81 -5.85 -12.88
N ARG A 232 -9.53 -7.06 -13.38
CA ARG A 232 -10.36 -8.25 -13.16
C ARG A 232 -9.92 -9.06 -11.94
N TYR A 233 -8.62 -9.05 -11.66
CA TYR A 233 -8.01 -9.82 -10.59
C TYR A 233 -7.45 -8.92 -9.49
N VAL A 234 -7.50 -9.41 -8.25
CA VAL A 234 -6.95 -8.72 -7.08
C VAL A 234 -6.29 -9.75 -6.16
N THR A 235 -5.16 -9.39 -5.58
CA THR A 235 -4.63 -10.06 -4.38
C THR A 235 -4.63 -9.05 -3.24
N PRO A 236 -5.31 -9.34 -2.12
CA PRO A 236 -5.39 -8.40 -1.01
C PRO A 236 -4.11 -8.38 -0.15
N THR A 237 -3.17 -9.30 -0.36
CA THR A 237 -1.89 -9.41 0.38
C THR A 237 -0.66 -9.09 -0.47
N ARG A 238 -0.84 -8.56 -1.70
CA ARG A 238 0.21 -8.27 -2.70
C ARG A 238 0.91 -9.52 -3.25
N GLU A 239 0.88 -10.63 -2.54
CA GLU A 239 1.39 -11.93 -2.98
C GLU A 239 0.51 -12.51 -4.09
N VAL A 240 1.12 -12.75 -5.25
CA VAL A 240 0.47 -13.40 -6.39
C VAL A 240 0.64 -14.90 -6.26
N ASP A 241 -0.20 -15.53 -5.43
CA ASP A 241 -0.25 -16.97 -5.25
C ASP A 241 -1.66 -17.50 -5.59
N CYS A 242 -1.72 -18.42 -6.55
CA CYS A 242 -2.93 -19.12 -6.98
C CYS A 242 -2.90 -20.61 -6.59
N SER A 243 -1.98 -21.02 -5.71
CA SER A 243 -1.92 -22.39 -5.22
C SER A 243 -3.22 -22.76 -4.47
N PRO A 244 -3.62 -24.04 -4.43
CA PRO A 244 -4.80 -24.47 -3.68
C PRO A 244 -4.76 -24.11 -2.20
N THR A 245 -3.54 -24.02 -1.64
CA THR A 245 -3.25 -23.70 -0.24
C THR A 245 -3.12 -22.21 0.03
N SER A 246 -3.02 -21.38 -1.01
CA SER A 246 -2.94 -19.92 -0.86
C SER A 246 -4.16 -19.36 -0.11
N TYR A 247 -3.88 -18.51 0.87
CA TYR A 247 -4.91 -17.79 1.60
C TYR A 247 -4.47 -16.36 1.90
N PRO A 248 -5.26 -15.35 1.51
CA PRO A 248 -6.52 -15.43 0.77
C PRO A 248 -6.36 -15.68 -0.74
N GLY A 249 -5.14 -15.61 -1.27
CA GLY A 249 -4.78 -15.85 -2.68
C GLY A 249 -5.31 -14.79 -3.64
N VAL A 250 -5.25 -15.08 -4.94
CA VAL A 250 -5.78 -14.21 -6.01
C VAL A 250 -7.29 -14.43 -6.20
N TRP A 251 -8.04 -13.35 -6.35
CA TRP A 251 -9.49 -13.38 -6.59
C TRP A 251 -9.83 -12.92 -8.00
N ASP A 252 -10.77 -13.61 -8.65
CA ASP A 252 -11.43 -13.16 -9.88
C ASP A 252 -12.69 -12.38 -9.50
N ILE A 253 -12.66 -11.06 -9.68
CA ILE A 253 -13.74 -10.15 -9.29
C ILE A 253 -15.01 -10.45 -10.08
N LYS A 254 -14.87 -10.74 -11.38
CA LYS A 254 -16.00 -10.99 -12.28
C LYS A 254 -16.73 -12.29 -11.92
N ASN A 255 -15.97 -13.35 -11.63
CA ASN A 255 -16.52 -14.67 -11.32
C ASN A 255 -16.73 -14.90 -9.81
N ASN A 256 -16.40 -13.92 -8.98
CA ASN A 256 -16.57 -13.95 -7.53
C ASN A 256 -16.01 -15.23 -6.88
N ARG A 257 -14.77 -15.60 -7.24
CA ARG A 257 -14.10 -16.81 -6.75
C ARG A 257 -12.59 -16.61 -6.63
N ARG A 258 -11.96 -17.42 -5.76
CA ARG A 258 -10.49 -17.54 -5.74
C ARG A 258 -10.02 -18.21 -7.04
N VAL A 259 -8.95 -17.68 -7.62
CA VAL A 259 -8.26 -18.29 -8.76
C VAL A 259 -7.38 -19.41 -8.23
N VAL A 260 -7.49 -20.58 -8.85
CA VAL A 260 -6.59 -21.70 -8.59
C VAL A 260 -6.02 -22.15 -9.92
N THR A 261 -4.71 -22.06 -10.08
CA THR A 261 -4.00 -22.47 -11.30
C THR A 261 -2.58 -22.94 -10.96
N VAL A 262 -1.94 -23.62 -11.91
CA VAL A 262 -0.60 -24.20 -11.76
C VAL A 262 0.38 -23.45 -12.68
N GLY A 263 1.62 -23.28 -12.22
CA GLY A 263 2.69 -22.65 -12.99
C GLY A 263 2.53 -21.14 -13.17
N ASP A 264 3.15 -20.60 -14.21
CA ASP A 264 3.32 -19.15 -14.40
C ASP A 264 2.04 -18.40 -14.76
N ALA A 265 0.95 -19.12 -15.10
CA ALA A 265 -0.34 -18.54 -15.46
C ALA A 265 -0.91 -17.61 -14.38
N CYS A 266 -0.55 -17.80 -13.11
CA CYS A 266 -0.96 -16.90 -12.03
C CYS A 266 -0.27 -15.53 -12.12
N ALA A 267 1.04 -15.52 -12.40
CA ALA A 267 1.83 -14.30 -12.52
C ALA A 267 1.43 -13.49 -13.75
N GLU A 268 1.05 -14.15 -14.85
CA GLU A 268 0.55 -13.49 -16.07
C GLU A 268 -0.66 -12.58 -15.82
N LEU A 269 -1.48 -12.88 -14.81
CA LEU A 269 -2.67 -12.07 -14.48
C LEU A 269 -2.31 -10.64 -14.03
N PHE A 270 -1.06 -10.40 -13.63
CA PHE A 270 -0.57 -9.12 -13.11
C PHE A 270 0.53 -8.50 -13.96
N LYS A 271 0.87 -9.09 -15.11
CA LYS A 271 1.82 -8.48 -16.06
C LYS A 271 1.19 -7.29 -16.76
N LYS A 272 2.04 -6.30 -17.06
CA LYS A 272 1.69 -5.07 -17.77
C LYS A 272 2.01 -5.18 -19.25
#